data_AF-D4H8F6-F1
#
_entry.id   AF-D4H8F6-F1
#
_cell.length_a   1.000
_cell.length_b   1.000
_cell.length_c   1.000
_cell.angle_alpha   90.00
_cell.angle_beta   90.00
_cell.angle_gamma   90.00
#
_symmetry.space_group_name_H-M   'P 1'
#
loop_
_entity.id
_entity.type
_entity.pdbx_description
1 polymer ?
#
loop_
_entity_poly.entity_id
_entity_poly.type
_entity_poly.pdbx_seq_one_letter_code
_entity_poly.pdbx_strand_id
1 'polypeptide(L)'
;MSYKHFSNIKCEYYPCHKIEDQNCLFCYCPLYFFKDCGGDPSYIGQIKDCSKCVRNHDEESYDFIMKRLKPAFKRIGKDLEMLTLCPDENKL
;
A
#
# COMPACT_ATOMS: atom_id res chain seq x y z
N MET A 1 2.83 20.85 -2.35
CA MET A 1 3.11 19.43 -2.64
C MET A 1 4.58 19.18 -2.33
N SER A 2 4.88 18.10 -1.61
CA SER A 2 6.25 17.64 -1.35
C SER A 2 6.42 16.23 -1.92
N TYR A 3 7.65 15.71 -1.94
CA TYR A 3 7.87 14.31 -2.33
C TYR A 3 7.25 13.29 -1.35
N LYS A 4 6.84 13.74 -0.16
CA LYS A 4 6.22 12.90 0.89
C LYS A 4 4.70 13.04 0.95
N HIS A 5 4.13 14.15 0.45
CA HIS A 5 2.73 14.48 0.66
C HIS A 5 2.11 15.23 -0.52
N PHE A 6 0.94 14.78 -0.94
CA PHE A 6 0.08 15.48 -1.87
C PHE A 6 -1.38 15.13 -1.59
N SER A 7 -2.29 16.09 -1.80
CA SER A 7 -3.73 15.90 -1.58
C SER A 7 -4.47 16.08 -2.91
N ASN A 8 -5.11 15.03 -3.41
CA ASN A 8 -5.88 15.08 -4.66
C ASN A 8 -7.32 15.57 -4.41
N ILE A 9 -7.48 16.84 -4.07
CA ILE A 9 -8.79 17.42 -3.70
C ILE A 9 -9.84 17.38 -4.83
N LYS A 10 -9.43 17.08 -6.07
CA LYS A 10 -10.33 16.95 -7.24
C LYS A 10 -10.80 15.50 -7.48
N CYS A 11 -10.29 14.54 -6.71
CA CYS A 11 -10.71 13.15 -6.81
C CYS A 11 -12.17 13.00 -6.36
N GLU A 12 -12.98 12.22 -7.10
CA GLU A 12 -14.39 11.96 -6.74
C GLU A 12 -14.55 11.25 -5.39
N TYR A 13 -13.50 10.55 -4.95
CA TYR A 13 -13.47 9.86 -3.66
C TYR A 13 -12.93 10.73 -2.52
N TYR A 14 -12.40 11.94 -2.78
CA TYR A 14 -11.83 12.78 -1.72
C TYR A 14 -12.91 13.45 -0.86
N PRO A 15 -12.81 13.43 0.48
CA PRO A 15 -11.85 12.69 1.29
C PRO A 15 -12.26 11.21 1.44
N CYS A 16 -11.39 10.28 1.03
CA CYS A 16 -11.69 8.85 0.95
C CYS A 16 -12.05 8.25 2.31
N HIS A 17 -11.41 8.75 3.38
CA HIS A 17 -11.64 8.29 4.76
C HIS A 17 -12.11 9.43 5.68
N LYS A 18 -12.67 10.50 5.10
CA LYS A 18 -13.12 11.70 5.85
C LYS A 18 -12.00 12.36 6.67
N ILE A 19 -10.75 12.21 6.23
CA ILE A 19 -9.58 12.86 6.81
C ILE A 19 -9.30 14.14 6.01
N GLU A 20 -9.20 15.26 6.70
CA GLU A 20 -8.77 16.53 6.09
C GLU A 20 -7.27 16.47 5.76
N ASP A 21 -6.89 17.08 4.64
CA ASP A 21 -5.53 17.05 4.07
C ASP A 21 -4.94 15.64 3.91
N GLN A 22 -5.78 14.64 3.59
CA GLN A 22 -5.32 13.26 3.43
C GLN A 22 -4.21 13.12 2.37
N ASN A 23 -3.17 12.37 2.72
CA ASN A 23 -2.07 12.07 1.81
C ASN A 23 -2.55 11.09 0.73
N CYS A 24 -2.54 11.52 -0.53
CA CYS A 24 -2.99 10.73 -1.67
C CYS A 24 -1.83 10.01 -2.38
N LEU A 25 -0.59 10.17 -1.92
CA LEU A 25 0.61 9.60 -2.57
C LEU A 25 0.52 8.08 -2.72
N PHE A 26 -0.11 7.40 -1.77
CA PHE A 26 -0.29 5.96 -1.76
C PHE A 26 -1.77 5.59 -1.72
N CYS A 27 -2.63 6.30 -2.46
CA CYS A 27 -4.08 5.98 -2.55
C CYS A 27 -4.34 4.48 -2.79
N TYR A 28 -3.49 3.84 -3.61
CA TYR A 28 -3.36 2.39 -3.57
C TYR A 28 -2.22 1.99 -2.62
N CYS A 29 -2.53 1.20 -1.59
CA CYS A 29 -1.55 0.81 -0.59
C CYS A 29 -0.52 -0.17 -1.18
N PRO A 30 0.77 0.20 -1.30
CA PRO A 30 1.80 -0.68 -1.85
C PRO A 30 2.14 -1.86 -0.93
N LEU A 31 1.57 -1.89 0.29
CA LEU A 31 1.76 -2.97 1.25
C LEU A 31 0.62 -3.99 1.25
N TYR A 32 -0.32 -3.91 0.29
CA TYR A 32 -1.50 -4.77 0.22
C TYR A 32 -1.16 -6.27 0.38
N PHE A 33 -0.12 -6.73 -0.32
CA PHE A 33 0.29 -8.14 -0.34
C PHE A 33 1.08 -8.62 0.89
N PHE A 34 1.47 -7.73 1.82
CA PHE A 34 2.21 -8.10 3.03
C PHE A 34 1.27 -8.42 4.18
N LYS A 35 1.17 -9.67 4.64
CA LYS A 35 0.28 -10.05 5.77
C LYS A 35 0.53 -9.20 7.02
N ASP A 36 1.80 -8.95 7.32
CA ASP A 36 2.32 -8.18 8.45
C ASP A 36 2.63 -6.71 8.08
N CYS A 37 1.82 -6.10 7.22
CA CYS A 37 2.04 -4.72 6.78
C CYS A 37 1.98 -3.69 7.92
N GLY A 38 1.51 -4.04 9.12
CA GLY A 38 1.41 -3.16 10.28
C GLY A 38 0.46 -1.98 10.10
N GLY A 39 -0.45 -2.06 9.12
CA GLY A 39 -1.66 -1.25 9.10
C GLY A 39 -2.81 -1.99 9.78
N ASP A 40 -4.03 -1.46 9.64
CA ASP A 40 -5.23 -2.00 10.27
C ASP A 40 -6.28 -2.44 9.22
N PRO A 41 -5.99 -3.47 8.41
CA PRO A 41 -6.97 -3.99 7.46
C PRO A 41 -7.98 -4.91 8.14
N SER A 42 -9.21 -4.90 7.64
CA SER A 42 -10.15 -6.02 7.84
C SER A 42 -9.84 -7.17 6.87
N TYR A 43 -10.47 -8.32 7.08
CA TYR A 43 -10.36 -9.47 6.18
C TYR A 43 -11.75 -9.97 5.79
N ILE A 44 -11.92 -10.23 4.50
CA ILE A 44 -13.10 -10.89 3.92
C ILE A 44 -12.62 -12.25 3.42
N GLY A 45 -12.77 -13.28 4.25
CA GLY A 45 -12.11 -14.56 4.04
C GLY A 45 -10.58 -14.41 4.04
N GLN A 46 -9.92 -14.76 2.93
CA GLN A 46 -8.47 -14.61 2.77
C GLN A 46 -8.07 -13.29 2.10
N ILE A 47 -9.05 -12.50 1.64
CA ILE A 47 -8.82 -11.24 0.94
C ILE A 47 -8.66 -10.14 2.00
N LYS A 48 -7.57 -9.39 1.88
CA LYS A 48 -7.37 -8.21 2.71
C LYS A 48 -8.28 -7.08 2.23
N ASP A 49 -9.02 -6.48 3.16
CA ASP A 49 -9.84 -5.30 2.92
C ASP A 49 -9.22 -4.10 3.65
N CYS A 50 -8.59 -3.22 2.88
CA CYS A 50 -7.96 -2.01 3.39
C CYS A 50 -8.88 -0.78 3.33
N SER A 51 -10.16 -0.92 2.97
CA SER A 51 -11.07 0.21 2.72
C SER A 51 -11.30 1.15 3.91
N LYS A 52 -10.89 0.74 5.13
CA LYS A 52 -10.94 1.54 6.36
C LYS A 52 -9.56 1.91 6.91
N CYS A 53 -8.48 1.44 6.28
CA CYS A 53 -7.13 1.64 6.78
C CYS A 53 -6.61 3.02 6.36
N VAL A 54 -6.16 3.83 7.33
CA VAL A 54 -5.74 5.22 7.09
C VAL A 54 -4.23 5.40 6.99
N ARG A 55 -3.44 4.33 7.16
CA ARG A 55 -1.96 4.39 7.25
C ARG A 55 -1.24 4.84 5.98
N ASN A 56 -1.95 4.88 4.85
CA ASN A 56 -1.48 5.40 3.57
C ASN A 56 -2.01 6.81 3.28
N HIS A 57 -2.82 7.38 4.18
CA HIS A 57 -3.52 8.65 4.05
C HIS A 57 -3.22 9.67 5.16
N ASP A 58 -2.37 9.34 6.12
CA ASP A 58 -1.93 10.23 7.21
C ASP A 58 -0.64 11.02 6.85
N GLU A 59 -0.27 11.99 7.70
CA GLU A 59 0.94 12.81 7.52
C GLU A 59 2.23 11.99 7.53
N GLU A 60 2.26 10.86 8.26
CA GLU A 60 3.42 9.98 8.39
C GLU A 60 3.48 8.88 7.32
N SER A 61 2.53 8.86 6.38
CA SER A 61 2.30 7.74 5.47
C SER A 61 3.55 7.40 4.65
N TYR A 62 4.27 8.41 4.16
CA TYR A 62 5.50 8.18 3.43
C TYR A 62 6.54 7.43 4.24
N ASP A 63 6.84 7.87 5.45
CA ASP A 63 7.86 7.24 6.28
C ASP A 63 7.41 5.85 6.74
N PHE A 64 6.13 5.67 7.04
CA PHE A 64 5.53 4.38 7.37
C PHE A 64 5.67 3.35 6.23
N ILE A 65 5.29 3.72 5.01
CA ILE A 65 5.34 2.86 3.83
C ILE A 65 6.80 2.54 3.46
N MET A 66 7.66 3.56 3.37
CA MET A 66 9.05 3.38 2.96
C MET A 66 9.85 2.56 3.96
N LYS A 67 9.57 2.66 5.27
CA LYS A 67 10.19 1.81 6.30
C LYS A 67 9.92 0.32 6.07
N ARG A 68 8.79 -0.04 5.45
CA ARG A 68 8.38 -1.44 5.19
C ARG A 68 8.80 -1.94 3.82
N LEU A 69 8.73 -1.10 2.79
CA LEU A 69 9.17 -1.48 1.45
C LEU A 69 10.70 -1.66 1.38
N LYS A 70 11.49 -0.84 2.08
CA LYS A 70 12.96 -0.94 2.07
C LYS A 70 13.50 -2.34 2.40
N PRO A 71 13.11 -2.99 3.53
CA PRO A 71 13.58 -4.35 3.83
C PRO A 71 13.00 -5.38 2.85
N ALA A 72 11.76 -5.21 2.38
CA ALA A 72 11.19 -6.10 1.37
C ALA A 72 12.01 -6.09 0.06
N PHE A 73 12.37 -4.91 -0.43
CA PHE A 73 13.19 -4.78 -1.64
C PHE A 73 14.58 -5.40 -1.52
N LYS A 74 15.18 -5.38 -0.32
CA LYS A 74 16.48 -6.04 -0.06
C LYS A 74 16.41 -7.58 -0.07
N ARG A 75 15.21 -8.13 0.10
CA ARG A 75 14.94 -9.57 0.17
C ARG A 75 14.50 -10.16 -1.17
N ILE A 76 14.18 -9.31 -2.15
CA ILE A 76 13.85 -9.73 -3.51
C ILE A 76 15.00 -10.56 -4.09
N GLY A 77 14.70 -11.78 -4.53
CA GLY A 77 15.67 -12.70 -5.11
C GLY A 77 16.52 -13.49 -4.11
N LYS A 78 16.20 -13.42 -2.80
CA LYS A 78 16.81 -14.26 -1.77
C LYS A 78 15.78 -15.19 -1.14
N ASP A 79 14.78 -14.58 -0.53
CA ASP A 79 13.75 -15.24 0.27
C ASP A 79 12.36 -14.61 0.07
N LEU A 80 12.30 -13.48 -0.63
CA LEU A 80 11.08 -12.91 -1.19
C LEU A 80 11.15 -13.00 -2.72
N GLU A 81 10.17 -13.64 -3.35
CA GLU A 81 10.04 -13.69 -4.80
C GLU A 81 9.15 -12.55 -5.32
N MET A 82 9.42 -12.09 -6.54
CA MET A 82 8.50 -11.19 -7.24
C MET A 82 7.28 -11.99 -7.69
N LEU A 83 6.07 -11.46 -7.51
CA LEU A 83 4.85 -12.08 -8.03
C LEU A 83 4.81 -11.89 -9.56
N THR A 84 4.79 -12.99 -10.31
CA THR A 84 4.52 -12.94 -11.76
C THR A 84 3.01 -12.83 -11.97
N LEU A 85 2.57 -11.87 -12.79
CA LEU A 85 1.14 -11.62 -13.02
C LEU A 85 0.44 -12.72 -13.84
N CYS A 86 1.20 -13.56 -14.54
CA CYS A 86 0.74 -14.79 -15.21
C CYS A 86 1.81 -15.88 -15.05
N PRO A 87 1.47 -17.18 -15.00
CA PRO A 87 2.46 -18.23 -15.18
C PRO A 87 3.03 -18.17 -16.61
N ASP A 88 4.30 -18.50 -16.80
CA ASP A 88 4.76 -18.94 -18.12
C ASP A 88 3.89 -20.13 -18.53
N GLU A 89 3.09 -20.00 -19.59
CA GLU A 89 2.25 -21.08 -20.12
C GLU A 89 3.05 -22.25 -20.72
N ASN A 90 4.37 -22.33 -20.49
CA ASN A 90 5.25 -23.35 -21.06
C ASN A 90 6.44 -23.70 -20.15
N LYS A 91 6.16 -24.34 -19.00
CA LYS A 91 7.13 -25.24 -18.36
C LYS A 91 6.51 -26.62 -18.20
N LEU A 92 6.44 -27.33 -19.33
CA LEU A 92 6.48 -28.80 -19.42
C LEU A 92 7.95 -29.24 -19.49
#